data_AF-A0A072PME6-F1
#
_entry.id   AF-A0A072PME6-F1
#
_cell.length_a   1.000
_cell.length_b   1.000
_cell.length_c   1.000
_cell.angle_alpha   90.00
_cell.angle_beta   90.00
_cell.angle_gamma   90.00
#
_symmetry.space_group_name_H-M   'P 1'
#
loop_
_entity.id
_entity.type
_entity.pdbx_description
1 polymer ?
#
loop_
_entity_poly.entity_id
_entity_poly.type
_entity_poly.pdbx_seq_one_letter_code
_entity_poly.pdbx_strand_id
1 'polypeptide(L)'
;MLALQILPLLSVVALASPLLRRQAGSETRTRTVDALWDGQCFYPESDDGFDLEDYLGRWYQVAGTVAPFTAGCTCIFAEYSLNDNGTVNVFNGCQAGEQNIEIQGNAAAADETYGDEGVFRVQFPGQPPPECPGPNYIVQGM
;
A
#
# COMPACT_ATOMS: atom_id res chain seq x y z
N MET A 1 5.71 -29.62 78.42
CA MET A 1 4.51 -28.86 78.77
C MET A 1 3.57 -28.92 77.58
N LEU A 2 2.48 -29.66 77.74
CA LEU A 2 1.45 -29.94 76.75
C LEU A 2 0.45 -28.76 76.74
N ALA A 3 0.08 -28.24 75.59
CA ALA A 3 -1.08 -27.35 75.46
C ALA A 3 -1.84 -27.71 74.18
N LEU A 4 -2.94 -28.43 74.39
CA LEU A 4 -3.94 -28.84 73.41
C LEU A 4 -5.00 -27.73 73.35
N GLN A 5 -5.26 -27.08 72.22
CA GLN A 5 -6.55 -26.40 71.97
C GLN A 5 -6.97 -26.40 70.49
N ILE A 6 -8.00 -27.22 70.22
CA ILE A 6 -9.27 -26.94 69.51
C ILE A 6 -9.19 -26.38 68.07
N LEU A 7 -9.64 -27.19 67.10
CA LEU A 7 -10.08 -26.77 65.77
C LEU A 7 -11.48 -26.15 65.80
N PRO A 8 -11.77 -25.22 64.87
CA PRO A 8 -13.06 -25.20 64.20
C PRO A 8 -12.92 -25.36 62.68
N LEU A 9 -13.87 -26.12 62.11
CA LEU A 9 -14.12 -26.24 60.68
C LEU A 9 -14.35 -24.87 60.04
N LEU A 10 -13.63 -24.58 58.95
CA LEU A 10 -14.04 -23.58 57.96
C LEU A 10 -14.22 -24.25 56.59
N SER A 11 -15.47 -24.31 56.17
CA SER A 11 -15.91 -24.66 54.83
C SER A 11 -15.43 -23.59 53.85
N VAL A 12 -14.50 -23.92 52.96
CA VAL A 12 -14.14 -23.04 51.84
C VAL A 12 -14.96 -23.46 50.63
N VAL A 13 -15.88 -22.58 50.25
CA VAL A 13 -16.71 -22.67 49.04
C VAL A 13 -15.79 -22.62 47.82
N ALA A 14 -15.84 -23.64 46.95
CA ALA A 14 -15.14 -23.63 45.68
C ALA A 14 -15.80 -22.61 44.73
N LEU A 15 -15.23 -21.42 44.60
CA LEU A 15 -15.58 -20.48 43.54
C LEU A 15 -14.93 -20.96 42.24
N ALA A 16 -15.65 -21.77 41.48
CA ALA A 16 -15.31 -21.99 40.08
C ALA A 16 -15.57 -20.69 39.32
N SER A 17 -14.54 -19.85 39.18
CA SER A 17 -14.59 -18.74 38.23
C SER A 17 -14.75 -19.33 36.84
N PRO A 18 -15.79 -18.96 36.06
CA PRO A 18 -15.72 -19.21 34.64
C PRO A 18 -14.62 -18.27 34.15
N LEU A 19 -13.46 -18.83 33.83
CA LEU A 19 -12.56 -18.17 32.90
C LEU A 19 -13.39 -18.01 31.63
N LEU A 20 -14.03 -16.84 31.48
CA LEU A 20 -14.53 -16.37 30.21
C LEU A 20 -13.28 -16.33 29.32
N ARG A 21 -13.08 -17.41 28.57
CA ARG A 21 -12.08 -17.46 27.53
C ARG A 21 -12.55 -16.43 26.53
N ARG A 22 -12.01 -15.21 26.63
CA ARG A 22 -12.10 -14.22 25.55
C ARG A 22 -11.48 -14.94 24.36
N GLN A 23 -12.34 -15.50 23.50
CA GLN A 23 -11.95 -15.71 22.11
C GLN A 23 -11.58 -14.30 21.65
N ALA A 24 -10.27 -14.08 21.48
CA ALA A 24 -9.82 -13.03 20.58
C ALA A 24 -10.63 -13.25 19.31
N GLY A 25 -11.53 -12.32 19.02
CA GLY A 25 -12.20 -12.30 17.73
C GLY A 25 -11.09 -12.37 16.70
N SER A 26 -11.16 -13.37 15.83
CA SER A 26 -10.41 -13.33 14.60
C SER A 26 -10.95 -12.11 13.88
N GLU A 27 -10.28 -10.97 14.02
CA GLU A 27 -10.51 -9.84 13.15
C GLU A 27 -10.28 -10.36 11.75
N THR A 28 -11.34 -10.44 10.96
CA THR A 28 -11.20 -10.43 9.52
C THR A 28 -10.42 -9.16 9.23
N ARG A 29 -9.09 -9.29 9.02
CA ARG A 29 -8.24 -8.16 8.64
C ARG A 29 -8.78 -7.67 7.30
N THR A 30 -9.60 -6.63 7.34
CA THR A 30 -9.93 -5.87 6.15
C THR A 30 -8.60 -5.36 5.61
N ARG A 31 -8.14 -5.90 4.48
CA ARG A 31 -6.89 -5.50 3.82
C ARG A 31 -7.15 -4.19 3.05
N THR A 32 -7.56 -3.16 3.76
CA THR A 32 -7.74 -1.82 3.24
C THR A 32 -6.76 -0.92 3.96
N VAL A 33 -5.95 -0.19 3.21
CA VAL A 33 -5.13 0.89 3.74
C VAL A 33 -6.02 2.10 4.02
N ASP A 34 -5.64 2.90 5.02
CA ASP A 34 -6.29 4.18 5.30
C ASP A 34 -5.98 5.19 4.17
N ALA A 35 -6.66 6.33 4.18
CA ALA A 35 -6.48 7.37 3.18
C ALA A 35 -6.40 8.76 3.80
N LEU A 36 -5.41 9.54 3.36
CA LEU A 36 -5.22 10.94 3.70
C LEU A 36 -6.19 11.84 2.91
N TRP A 37 -6.83 12.79 3.59
CA TRP A 37 -7.60 13.88 2.98
C TRP A 37 -6.85 15.20 3.13
N ASP A 38 -6.49 15.85 2.01
CA ASP A 38 -5.71 17.10 2.03
C ASP A 38 -6.57 18.38 1.99
N GLY A 39 -7.89 18.24 2.09
CA GLY A 39 -8.84 19.35 1.90
C GLY A 39 -9.44 19.43 0.50
N GLN A 40 -8.93 18.65 -0.47
CA GLN A 40 -9.44 18.61 -1.83
C GLN A 40 -9.58 17.18 -2.40
N CYS A 41 -8.62 16.31 -2.16
CA CYS A 41 -8.60 14.93 -2.67
C CYS A 41 -8.22 13.92 -1.58
N PHE A 42 -8.62 12.67 -1.80
CA PHE A 42 -8.22 11.52 -0.98
C PHE A 42 -7.06 10.77 -1.65
N TYR A 43 -6.07 10.38 -0.85
CA TYR A 43 -4.92 9.59 -1.30
C TYR A 43 -4.77 8.39 -0.38
N PRO A 44 -4.70 7.15 -0.89
CA PRO A 44 -4.30 6.01 -0.08
C PRO A 44 -2.98 6.30 0.62
N GLU A 45 -2.87 5.94 1.90
CA GLU A 45 -1.58 6.01 2.59
C GLU A 45 -0.59 5.05 1.94
N SER A 46 0.65 5.49 1.77
CA SER A 46 1.74 4.63 1.30
C SER A 46 2.11 3.61 2.37
N ASP A 47 2.70 2.50 1.93
CA ASP A 47 3.22 1.46 2.82
C ASP A 47 4.75 1.60 2.95
N ASP A 48 5.29 1.26 4.11
CA ASP A 48 6.72 1.39 4.45
C ASP A 48 7.60 0.32 3.78
N GLY A 49 7.03 -0.55 2.95
CA GLY A 49 7.71 -1.67 2.30
C GLY A 49 8.27 -1.37 0.91
N PHE A 50 8.23 -0.11 0.45
CA PHE A 50 8.70 0.26 -0.89
C PHE A 50 10.20 0.56 -0.90
N ASP A 51 10.97 -0.17 -1.70
CA ASP A 51 12.36 0.17 -2.02
C ASP A 51 12.47 0.53 -3.51
N LEU A 52 13.05 1.71 -3.80
CA LEU A 52 13.15 2.19 -5.18
C LEU A 52 14.10 1.34 -6.02
N GLU A 53 15.24 0.92 -5.47
CA GLU A 53 16.25 0.15 -6.22
C GLU A 53 15.69 -1.21 -6.64
N ASP A 54 14.95 -1.87 -5.75
CA ASP A 54 14.27 -3.14 -6.02
C ASP A 54 13.10 -2.98 -7.01
N TYR A 55 12.50 -1.79 -7.10
CA TYR A 55 11.38 -1.52 -8.01
C TYR A 55 11.82 -1.18 -9.44
N LEU A 56 13.10 -0.84 -9.67
CA LEU A 56 13.61 -0.54 -11.00
C LEU A 56 13.53 -1.76 -11.95
N GLY A 57 13.53 -1.48 -13.25
CA GLY A 57 13.41 -2.49 -14.29
C GLY A 57 11.98 -2.63 -14.81
N ARG A 58 11.69 -3.80 -15.40
CA ARG A 58 10.49 -4.01 -16.22
C ARG A 58 9.40 -4.75 -15.47
N TRP A 59 8.21 -4.18 -15.50
CA TRP A 59 6.98 -4.71 -14.94
C TRP A 59 5.94 -4.92 -16.05
N TYR A 60 5.17 -6.00 -15.94
CA TYR A 60 4.07 -6.30 -16.85
C TYR A 60 2.74 -6.11 -16.14
N GLN A 61 1.79 -5.46 -16.81
CA GLN A 61 0.45 -5.30 -16.28
C GLN A 61 -0.31 -6.63 -16.41
N VAL A 62 -0.46 -7.35 -15.29
CA VAL A 62 -1.23 -8.60 -15.23
C VAL A 62 -2.73 -8.33 -15.16
N ALA A 63 -3.12 -7.30 -14.40
CA ALA A 63 -4.50 -6.86 -14.24
C ALA A 63 -4.55 -5.37 -13.93
N GLY A 64 -5.70 -4.74 -14.17
CA GLY A 64 -5.94 -3.35 -13.81
C GLY A 64 -7.24 -2.84 -14.42
N THR A 65 -7.60 -1.61 -14.06
CA THR A 65 -8.72 -0.92 -14.69
C THR A 65 -8.36 -0.59 -16.14
N VAL A 66 -9.31 -0.79 -17.07
CA VAL A 66 -9.11 -0.43 -18.46
C VAL A 66 -8.95 1.07 -18.57
N ALA A 67 -7.75 1.52 -18.93
CA ALA A 67 -7.48 2.91 -19.22
C ALA A 67 -7.64 3.20 -20.71
N PRO A 68 -8.16 4.37 -21.12
CA PRO A 68 -8.33 4.70 -22.53
C PRO A 68 -7.05 4.60 -23.36
N PHE A 69 -5.90 4.94 -22.76
CA PHE A 69 -4.58 4.92 -23.43
C PHE A 69 -4.01 3.51 -23.62
N THR A 70 -4.57 2.48 -22.97
CA THR A 70 -4.22 1.07 -23.20
C THR A 70 -5.36 0.27 -23.83
N ALA A 71 -6.40 0.93 -24.35
CA ALA A 71 -7.53 0.24 -24.94
C ALA A 71 -7.11 -0.53 -26.19
N GLY A 72 -7.38 -1.84 -26.22
CA GLY A 72 -6.96 -2.71 -27.33
C GLY A 72 -5.48 -3.12 -27.32
N CYS A 73 -4.73 -2.75 -26.28
CA CYS A 73 -3.36 -3.19 -26.09
C CYS A 73 -3.28 -4.61 -25.49
N THR A 74 -2.26 -5.36 -25.88
CA THR A 74 -1.75 -6.55 -25.20
C THR A 74 -0.28 -6.33 -24.79
N CYS A 75 0.26 -7.22 -23.95
CA CYS A 75 1.66 -7.20 -23.53
C CYS A 75 2.09 -5.83 -22.93
N ILE A 76 1.19 -5.20 -22.17
CA ILE A 76 1.42 -3.88 -21.58
C ILE A 76 2.53 -3.99 -20.53
N PHE A 77 3.51 -3.10 -20.61
CA PHE A 77 4.62 -3.02 -19.68
C PHE A 77 4.93 -1.59 -19.27
N ALA A 78 5.62 -1.47 -18.15
CA ALA A 78 6.33 -0.27 -17.71
C ALA A 78 7.77 -0.67 -17.39
N GLU A 79 8.74 0.15 -17.80
CA GLU A 79 10.15 0.00 -17.45
C GLU A 79 10.64 1.26 -16.74
N TYR A 80 11.19 1.06 -15.54
CA TYR A 80 11.63 2.12 -14.66
C TYR A 80 13.16 2.17 -14.60
N SER A 81 13.72 3.37 -14.72
CA SER A 81 15.16 3.61 -14.63
C SER A 81 15.43 4.92 -13.89
N LEU A 82 16.55 4.99 -13.18
CA LEU A 82 16.93 6.19 -12.44
C LEU A 82 17.55 7.23 -13.37
N ASN A 83 17.16 8.49 -13.23
CA ASN A 83 17.81 9.63 -13.88
C ASN A 83 18.90 10.23 -12.96
N ASP A 84 19.87 10.93 -13.55
CA ASP A 84 20.97 11.58 -12.80
C ASP A 84 20.49 12.59 -11.74
N ASN A 85 19.28 13.15 -11.91
CA ASN A 85 18.68 14.12 -10.99
C ASN A 85 17.86 13.47 -9.86
N GLY A 86 17.88 12.15 -9.73
CA GLY A 86 17.15 11.39 -8.70
C GLY A 86 15.67 11.13 -9.01
N THR A 87 15.16 11.59 -10.16
CA THR A 87 13.81 11.21 -10.64
C THR A 87 13.85 9.86 -11.36
N VAL A 88 12.69 9.28 -11.62
CA VAL A 88 12.56 8.00 -12.34
C VAL A 88 12.06 8.25 -13.77
N ASN A 89 12.76 7.73 -14.77
CA ASN A 89 12.25 7.62 -16.14
C ASN A 89 11.23 6.49 -16.20
N VAL A 90 10.06 6.79 -16.76
CA VAL A 90 8.94 5.86 -16.90
C VAL A 90 8.72 5.57 -18.37
N PHE A 91 9.09 4.37 -18.81
CA PHE A 91 8.90 3.94 -20.20
C PHE A 91 7.77 2.92 -20.28
N ASN A 92 6.62 3.36 -20.76
CA ASN A 92 5.46 2.49 -20.95
C ASN A 92 5.37 2.04 -22.39
N GLY A 93 4.96 0.79 -22.61
CA GLY A 93 4.70 0.29 -23.95
C GLY A 93 3.67 -0.82 -24.00
N CYS A 94 3.13 -1.06 -25.18
CA CYS A 94 2.18 -2.13 -25.45
C CYS A 94 2.21 -2.56 -26.93
N GLN A 95 1.55 -3.67 -27.23
CA GLN A 95 1.24 -4.09 -28.60
C GLN A 95 -0.24 -3.81 -28.92
N ALA A 96 -0.51 -3.04 -29.98
CA ALA A 96 -1.84 -2.80 -30.52
C ALA A 96 -1.92 -3.39 -31.95
N GLY A 97 -2.43 -4.61 -32.06
CA GLY A 97 -2.37 -5.36 -33.32
C GLY A 97 -0.92 -5.66 -33.72
N GLU A 98 -0.49 -5.17 -34.88
CA GLU A 98 0.89 -5.32 -35.37
C GLU A 98 1.81 -4.15 -34.98
N GLN A 99 1.28 -3.15 -34.28
CA GLN A 99 2.02 -1.95 -33.91
C GLN A 99 2.48 -2.00 -32.45
N ASN A 100 3.70 -1.55 -32.20
CA ASN A 100 4.16 -1.24 -30.85
C ASN A 100 3.88 0.24 -30.57
N ILE A 101 3.22 0.50 -29.44
CA ILE A 101 2.93 1.86 -28.96
C ILE A 101 3.76 2.08 -27.71
N GLU A 102 4.41 3.23 -27.63
CA GLU A 102 5.35 3.57 -26.56
C GLU A 102 5.19 5.02 -26.13
N ILE A 103 5.44 5.28 -24.85
CA ILE A 103 5.48 6.64 -24.30
C ILE A 103 6.48 6.72 -23.15
N GLN A 104 7.24 7.82 -23.11
CA GLN A 104 8.18 8.13 -22.03
C GLN A 104 7.65 9.27 -21.19
N GLY A 105 7.80 9.13 -19.88
CA GLY A 105 7.44 10.12 -18.87
C GLY A 105 8.48 10.19 -17.76
N ASN A 106 8.21 11.04 -16.79
CA ASN A 106 9.07 11.25 -15.64
C ASN A 106 8.24 11.12 -14.35
N ALA A 107 8.83 10.49 -13.34
CA ALA A 107 8.27 10.38 -12.00
C ALA A 107 9.19 11.09 -11.01
N ALA A 108 8.68 12.12 -10.36
CA ALA A 108 9.32 12.78 -9.22
C ALA A 108 8.66 12.33 -7.91
N ALA A 109 9.41 12.34 -6.80
CA ALA A 109 8.82 12.16 -5.49
C ALA A 109 7.73 13.21 -5.24
N ALA A 110 6.63 12.80 -4.61
CA ALA A 110 5.61 13.72 -4.15
C ALA A 110 6.08 14.48 -2.90
N ASP A 111 5.27 15.43 -2.43
CA ASP A 111 5.51 16.10 -1.15
C ASP A 111 5.44 15.10 0.01
N GLU A 112 6.35 15.21 0.97
CA GLU A 112 6.49 14.30 2.13
C GLU A 112 5.22 14.19 2.97
N THR A 113 4.33 15.19 2.92
CA THR A 113 3.02 15.14 3.59
C THR A 113 2.14 13.96 3.11
N TYR A 114 2.40 13.44 1.91
CA TYR A 114 1.64 12.31 1.33
C TYR A 114 2.28 10.94 1.57
N GLY A 115 3.49 10.90 2.15
CA GLY A 115 4.27 9.69 2.38
C GLY A 115 5.77 9.90 2.11
N ASP A 116 6.61 9.12 2.79
CA ASP A 116 8.07 9.22 2.63
C ASP A 116 8.57 8.40 1.43
N GLU A 117 7.96 7.24 1.16
CA GLU A 117 8.38 6.27 0.15
C GLU A 117 7.19 5.84 -0.73
N GLY A 118 7.48 5.41 -1.97
CA GLY A 118 6.46 4.87 -2.87
C GLY A 118 5.46 5.89 -3.43
N VAL A 119 5.58 7.18 -3.09
CA VAL A 119 4.66 8.25 -3.52
C VAL A 119 5.27 9.12 -4.61
N PHE A 120 4.63 9.13 -5.77
CA PHE A 120 5.17 9.80 -6.96
C PHE A 120 4.16 10.68 -7.68
N ARG A 121 4.73 11.69 -8.32
CA ARG A 121 4.14 12.50 -9.37
C ARG A 121 4.68 12.04 -10.72
N VAL A 122 3.89 11.24 -11.43
CA VAL A 122 4.18 10.78 -12.78
C VAL A 122 3.59 11.75 -13.81
N GLN A 123 4.41 12.17 -14.77
CA GLN A 123 4.02 13.09 -15.83
C GLN A 123 4.43 12.54 -17.20
N PHE A 124 3.49 12.56 -18.14
CA PHE A 124 3.71 12.24 -19.56
C PHE A 124 3.48 13.48 -20.44
N PRO A 125 4.08 13.52 -21.65
CA PRO A 125 3.83 14.58 -22.63
C PRO A 125 2.33 14.71 -22.95
N GLY A 126 1.82 15.95 -22.96
CA GLY A 126 0.44 16.26 -23.35
C GLY A 126 -0.63 15.98 -22.29
N GLN A 127 -0.26 15.55 -21.09
CA GLN A 127 -1.21 15.46 -19.98
C GLN A 127 -1.67 16.86 -19.53
N PRO A 128 -2.96 17.03 -19.19
CA PRO A 128 -3.46 18.29 -18.65
C PRO A 128 -2.89 18.55 -17.26
N PRO A 129 -3.01 19.80 -16.75
CA PRO A 129 -2.68 20.11 -15.37
C PRO A 129 -3.45 19.18 -14.42
N PRO A 130 -2.82 18.73 -13.32
CA PRO A 130 -3.47 17.80 -12.41
C PRO A 130 -4.58 18.49 -11.62
N GLU A 131 -5.70 17.78 -11.46
CA GLU A 131 -6.84 18.26 -10.67
C GLU A 131 -6.54 18.24 -9.17
N CYS A 132 -5.89 17.18 -8.68
CA CYS A 132 -5.44 17.02 -7.29
C CYS A 132 -3.97 17.42 -7.16
N PRO A 133 -3.53 18.08 -6.07
CA PRO A 133 -2.14 18.52 -5.89
C PRO A 133 -1.17 17.39 -5.50
N GLY A 134 -1.64 16.34 -4.83
CA GLY A 134 -0.82 15.23 -4.34
C GLY A 134 -0.40 14.20 -5.38
N PRO A 135 0.08 13.01 -4.96
CA PRO A 135 0.57 11.97 -5.85
C PRO A 135 -0.53 11.46 -6.80
N ASN A 136 -0.13 11.04 -8.00
CA ASN A 136 -0.98 10.31 -8.94
C ASN A 136 -0.50 8.88 -9.16
N TYR A 137 0.49 8.45 -8.38
CA TYR A 137 1.04 7.11 -8.39
C TYR A 137 1.54 6.77 -6.99
N ILE A 138 1.00 5.71 -6.41
CA ILE A 138 1.40 5.21 -5.09
C ILE A 138 1.67 3.72 -5.26
N VAL A 139 2.90 3.30 -4.95
CA VAL A 139 3.30 1.90 -4.95
C VAL A 139 3.18 1.39 -3.52
N GLN A 140 2.43 0.32 -3.35
CA GLN A 140 2.28 -0.37 -2.07
C GLN A 140 3.35 -1.46 -2.01
N GLY A 141 4.06 -1.53 -0.89
CA GLY A 141 4.98 -2.62 -0.59
C GLY A 141 4.28 -3.98 -0.56
N MET A 142 5.06 -5.06 -0.68
CA MET A 142 4.59 -6.45 -0.52
C MET A 142 4.94 -7.02 0.84
#